data_AF-A0A432T4Q0-F1
#
_entry.id   AF-A0A432T4Q0-F1
#
_cell.length_a   1.000
_cell.length_b   1.000
_cell.length_c   1.000
_cell.angle_alpha   90.00
_cell.angle_beta   90.00
_cell.angle_gamma   90.00
#
_symmetry.space_group_name_H-M   'P 1'
#
loop_
_entity.id
_entity.type
_entity.pdbx_description
1 polymer ?
#
loop_
_entity_poly.entity_id
_entity_poly.type
_entity_poly.pdbx_seq_one_letter_code
_entity_poly.pdbx_strand_id
1 'polypeptide(L)'
;MLQLDKPKPLSCIPRAFAILLIPFLFIVGLVLAYMGIFPLKVETYTLGIVIFIFIVYLFFVKHNAYYAVCYIKGTFSQMEEALQEALDENALTIMGKTKSTLNIKEFISEYYQDLRNDNFARVAPSVFPMLGILGTFIAIALSMPDFTVQDSKSLDSEISLLLSGIGTAFYASIYGIMLSLVWTYFEKRGIAKADKQVND
;
A
#
# COMPACT_ATOMS: atom_id res chain seq x y z
N MET A 1 26.17 -36.78 0.90
CA MET A 1 24.75 -36.40 0.99
C MET A 1 24.68 -35.13 1.82
N LEU A 2 24.77 -33.96 1.19
CA LEU A 2 24.46 -32.69 1.87
C LEU A 2 22.93 -32.60 1.93
N GLN A 3 22.37 -32.75 3.12
CA GLN A 3 20.98 -32.38 3.39
C GLN A 3 20.89 -30.86 3.20
N LEU A 4 20.40 -30.41 2.04
CA LEU A 4 19.95 -29.03 1.88
C LEU A 4 18.74 -28.88 2.82
N ASP A 5 18.98 -28.21 3.94
CA ASP A 5 17.95 -27.85 4.92
C ASP A 5 16.85 -27.07 4.16
N LYS A 6 15.67 -27.67 3.97
CA LYS A 6 14.56 -27.01 3.27
C LYS A 6 14.21 -25.75 4.05
N PRO A 7 14.37 -24.54 3.48
CA PRO A 7 14.08 -23.31 4.20
C PRO A 7 12.60 -23.34 4.61
N LYS A 8 12.33 -23.19 5.92
CA LYS A 8 10.96 -23.04 6.44
C LYS A 8 10.22 -21.98 5.63
N PRO A 9 8.94 -22.17 5.27
CA PRO A 9 8.18 -21.18 4.53
C PRO A 9 8.21 -19.87 5.31
N LEU A 10 8.90 -18.88 4.73
CA LEU A 10 9.11 -17.60 5.39
C LEU A 10 7.76 -16.89 5.43
N SER A 11 7.13 -16.82 6.60
CA SER A 11 5.89 -16.07 6.75
C SER A 11 6.17 -14.59 6.49
N CYS A 12 5.64 -14.08 5.38
CA CYS A 12 5.78 -12.68 4.95
C CYS A 12 4.66 -11.77 5.48
N ILE A 13 3.67 -12.37 6.14
CA ILE A 13 2.58 -11.70 6.84
C ILE A 13 3.08 -10.62 7.82
N PRO A 14 4.15 -10.82 8.63
CA PRO A 14 4.66 -9.80 9.53
C PRO A 14 5.14 -8.53 8.80
N ARG A 15 5.60 -8.66 7.55
CA ARG A 15 6.05 -7.50 6.76
C ARG A 15 4.88 -6.72 6.18
N ALA A 16 3.82 -7.40 5.73
CA ALA A 16 2.57 -6.74 5.36
C ALA A 16 1.94 -6.03 6.57
N PHE A 17 1.93 -6.68 7.73
CA PHE A 17 1.43 -6.09 8.97
C PHE A 17 2.20 -4.83 9.36
N ALA A 18 3.53 -4.81 9.22
CA ALA A 18 4.34 -3.63 9.51
C ALA A 18 3.97 -2.42 8.63
N ILE A 19 3.61 -2.64 7.36
CA ILE A 19 3.16 -1.59 6.44
C ILE A 19 1.77 -1.06 6.84
N LEU A 20 0.89 -1.96 7.30
CA LEU A 20 -0.51 -1.65 7.63
C LEU A 20 -0.73 -1.07 9.02
N LEU A 21 0.18 -1.33 9.97
CA LEU A 21 0.00 -1.00 11.37
C LEU A 21 -0.23 0.50 11.62
N ILE A 22 0.67 1.36 11.10
CA ILE A 22 0.58 2.81 11.31
C ILE A 22 -0.71 3.39 10.69
N PRO A 23 -1.03 3.10 9.41
CA PRO A 23 -2.31 3.46 8.82
C PRO A 23 -3.53 3.02 9.63
N PHE A 24 -3.54 1.77 10.08
CA PHE A 24 -4.65 1.22 10.84
C PHE A 24 -4.84 1.92 12.19
N LEU A 25 -3.75 2.15 12.93
CA LEU A 25 -3.80 2.86 14.22
C LEU A 25 -4.33 4.29 14.07
N PHE A 26 -4.04 4.96 12.96
CA PHE A 26 -4.59 6.28 12.68
C PHE A 26 -6.12 6.23 12.55
N ILE A 27 -6.67 5.26 11.82
CA ILE A 27 -8.12 5.07 11.69
C ILE A 27 -8.74 4.76 13.04
N VAL A 28 -8.15 3.85 13.82
CA VAL A 28 -8.62 3.53 15.17
C VAL A 28 -8.66 4.80 16.03
N GLY A 29 -7.63 5.64 15.97
CA GLY A 29 -7.61 6.94 16.66
C GLY A 29 -8.78 7.85 16.27
N LEU A 30 -9.09 7.97 14.96
CA LEU A 30 -10.23 8.76 14.49
C LEU A 30 -11.58 8.17 14.92
N VAL A 31 -11.72 6.84 14.93
CA VAL A 31 -12.94 6.17 15.42
C VAL A 31 -13.13 6.41 16.92
N LEU A 32 -12.07 6.31 17.72
CA LEU A 32 -12.12 6.62 19.15
C LEU A 32 -12.46 8.10 19.41
N ALA A 33 -11.93 9.01 18.58
CA ALA A 33 -12.28 10.43 18.63
C ALA A 33 -13.75 10.67 18.28
N TYR A 34 -14.28 9.99 17.26
CA TYR A 34 -15.71 10.02 16.92
C TYR A 34 -16.60 9.49 18.05
N MET A 35 -16.14 8.47 18.79
CA MET A 35 -16.83 7.95 19.98
C MET A 35 -16.74 8.89 21.20
N GLY A 36 -16.06 10.04 21.10
CA GLY A 36 -15.93 11.01 22.18
C GLY A 36 -14.91 10.65 23.27
N ILE A 37 -14.05 9.66 23.03
CA ILE A 37 -12.99 9.26 23.98
C ILE A 37 -11.86 10.30 24.01
N PHE A 38 -11.60 10.95 22.87
CA PHE A 38 -10.62 12.02 22.73
C PHE A 38 -11.30 13.36 22.45
N PRO A 39 -10.71 14.50 22.88
CA PRO A 39 -11.26 15.84 22.67
C PRO A 39 -11.05 16.35 21.23
N LEU A 40 -11.24 15.48 20.24
CA LEU A 40 -11.00 15.75 18.83
C LEU A 40 -12.31 15.49 18.08
N LYS A 41 -12.88 16.54 17.49
CA LYS A 41 -14.13 16.43 16.73
C LYS A 41 -13.86 15.71 15.43
N VAL A 42 -14.67 14.72 15.10
CA VAL A 42 -14.59 13.99 13.82
C VAL A 42 -16.00 13.85 13.25
N GLU A 43 -16.15 14.19 11.99
CA GLU A 43 -17.42 14.09 11.27
C GLU A 43 -17.54 12.75 10.56
N THR A 44 -18.77 12.25 10.40
CA THR A 44 -19.03 10.91 9.85
C THR A 44 -18.54 10.76 8.41
N TYR A 45 -18.69 11.78 7.57
CA TYR A 45 -18.21 11.75 6.18
C TYR A 45 -16.68 11.68 6.12
N THR A 46 -15.97 12.34 7.04
CA THR A 46 -14.52 12.29 7.14
C THR A 46 -14.04 10.87 7.45
N LEU A 47 -14.70 10.15 8.37
CA LEU A 47 -14.41 8.73 8.63
C LEU A 47 -14.62 7.87 7.39
N GLY A 48 -15.75 8.04 6.70
CA GLY A 48 -16.05 7.31 5.47
C GLY A 48 -14.98 7.49 4.40
N ILE A 49 -14.52 8.73 4.20
CA ILE A 49 -13.46 9.07 3.24
C ILE A 49 -12.12 8.42 3.63
N VAL A 50 -11.73 8.51 4.90
CA VAL A 50 -10.47 7.90 5.38
C VAL A 50 -10.49 6.38 5.25
N ILE A 51 -11.62 5.72 5.57
CA ILE A 51 -11.81 4.29 5.40
C ILE A 51 -11.71 3.91 3.92
N PHE A 52 -12.34 4.68 3.02
CA PHE A 52 -12.24 4.46 1.58
C PHE A 52 -10.79 4.55 1.09
N ILE A 53 -10.05 5.59 1.50
CA ILE A 53 -8.63 5.75 1.16
C ILE A 53 -7.82 4.55 1.66
N PHE A 54 -8.12 4.04 2.86
CA PHE A 54 -7.45 2.85 3.39
C PHE A 54 -7.74 1.58 2.60
N ILE A 55 -8.98 1.37 2.16
CA ILE A 55 -9.31 0.24 1.29
C ILE A 55 -8.51 0.31 -0.01
N VAL A 56 -8.41 1.48 -0.62
CA VAL A 56 -7.54 1.68 -1.80
C VAL A 56 -6.08 1.35 -1.46
N TYR A 57 -5.57 1.80 -0.31
CA TYR A 57 -4.23 1.48 0.15
C TYR A 57 -3.96 -0.03 0.27
N LEU A 58 -4.92 -0.83 0.77
CA LEU A 58 -4.78 -2.28 0.90
C LEU A 58 -4.46 -2.95 -0.45
N PHE A 59 -5.06 -2.50 -1.56
CA PHE A 59 -4.77 -3.03 -2.89
C PHE A 59 -3.33 -2.77 -3.34
N PHE A 60 -2.71 -1.69 -2.86
CA PHE A 60 -1.32 -1.35 -3.20
C PHE A 60 -0.30 -2.15 -2.39
N VAL A 61 -0.62 -2.59 -1.17
CA VAL A 61 0.36 -3.21 -0.24
C VAL A 61 1.07 -4.42 -0.85
N LYS A 62 0.39 -5.24 -1.66
CA LYS A 62 1.02 -6.39 -2.34
C LYS A 62 2.17 -5.98 -3.27
N HIS A 63 2.13 -4.77 -3.81
CA HIS A 63 3.14 -4.24 -4.74
C HIS A 63 4.30 -3.55 -4.03
N ASN A 64 4.29 -3.44 -2.70
CA ASN A 64 5.39 -2.80 -1.97
C ASN A 64 6.62 -3.71 -1.95
N ALA A 65 7.80 -3.15 -2.23
CA ALA A 65 9.06 -3.88 -2.26
C ALA A 65 9.38 -4.60 -0.94
N TYR A 66 8.98 -4.06 0.21
CA TYR A 66 9.26 -4.69 1.51
C TYR A 66 8.56 -6.05 1.66
N TYR A 67 7.34 -6.15 1.12
CA TYR A 67 6.57 -7.39 1.06
C TYR A 67 7.04 -8.29 -0.08
N ALA A 68 7.16 -7.75 -1.31
CA ALA A 68 7.54 -8.52 -2.49
C ALA A 68 8.88 -9.24 -2.33
N VAL A 69 9.92 -8.57 -1.81
CA VAL A 69 11.24 -9.18 -1.58
C VAL A 69 11.18 -10.32 -0.55
N CYS A 70 10.23 -10.28 0.40
CA CYS A 70 10.01 -11.41 1.30
C CYS A 70 9.43 -12.60 0.55
N TYR A 71 8.38 -12.32 -0.22
CA TYR A 71 7.62 -13.34 -0.92
C TYR A 71 8.50 -14.09 -1.89
N ILE A 72 9.25 -13.37 -2.74
CA ILE A 72 10.20 -13.92 -3.72
C ILE A 72 11.18 -14.88 -3.04
N LYS A 73 11.71 -14.51 -1.87
CA LYS A 73 12.62 -15.38 -1.11
C LYS A 73 11.94 -16.64 -0.59
N GLY A 74 10.70 -16.50 -0.10
CA GLY A 74 9.92 -17.63 0.41
C GLY A 74 9.59 -18.64 -0.69
N THR A 75 9.48 -18.19 -1.94
CA THR A 75 9.11 -19.02 -3.10
C THR A 75 10.29 -19.33 -4.04
N PHE A 76 11.53 -19.02 -3.65
CA PHE A 76 12.70 -19.19 -4.52
C PHE A 76 12.89 -20.64 -4.98
N SER A 77 12.72 -21.62 -4.07
CA SER A 77 12.84 -23.04 -4.40
C SER A 77 11.84 -23.49 -5.47
N GLN A 78 10.61 -22.96 -5.45
CA GLN A 78 9.58 -23.30 -6.45
C GLN A 78 9.90 -22.67 -7.81
N MET A 79 10.42 -21.44 -7.80
CA MET A 79 10.89 -20.79 -9.02
C MET A 79 12.09 -21.55 -9.63
N GLU A 80 13.00 -22.08 -8.81
CA GLU A 80 14.12 -22.87 -9.30
C GLU A 80 13.67 -24.17 -9.97
N GLU A 81 12.71 -24.88 -9.36
CA GLU A 81 12.08 -26.07 -9.95
C GLU A 81 11.40 -25.74 -11.28
N ALA A 82 10.59 -24.68 -11.32
CA ALA A 82 9.92 -24.24 -12.54
C ALA A 82 10.89 -23.78 -13.65
N LEU A 83 12.02 -23.17 -13.27
CA LEU A 83 13.06 -22.77 -14.21
C LEU A 83 13.77 -24.00 -14.81
N GLN A 84 14.04 -25.03 -14.01
CA GLN A 84 14.66 -26.27 -14.51
C GLN A 84 13.73 -26.98 -15.50
N GLU A 85 12.45 -27.09 -15.18
CA GLU A 85 11.43 -27.65 -16.08
C GLU A 85 11.37 -26.88 -17.40
N ALA A 86 11.31 -25.54 -17.34
CA ALA A 86 11.30 -24.71 -18.54
C ALA A 86 12.61 -24.80 -19.36
N LEU A 87 13.76 -24.96 -18.71
CA LEU A 87 15.04 -25.13 -19.39
C LEU A 87 15.08 -26.44 -20.19
N ASP A 88 14.56 -27.52 -19.62
CA ASP A 88 14.50 -28.85 -20.22
C ASP A 88 13.50 -28.93 -21.38
N GLU A 89 12.31 -28.32 -21.23
CA GLU A 89 11.31 -28.23 -22.31
C GLU A 89 11.83 -27.46 -23.54
N ASN A 90 12.68 -26.46 -23.31
CA ASN A 90 13.26 -25.62 -24.36
C ASN A 90 14.67 -26.08 -24.78
N ALA A 91 15.10 -27.28 -24.37
CA ALA A 91 16.43 -27.81 -24.68
C ALA A 91 16.52 -28.33 -26.13
N LEU A 92 17.47 -27.78 -26.89
CA LEU A 92 17.81 -28.25 -28.23
C LEU A 92 19.21 -28.89 -28.23
N THR A 93 19.34 -30.04 -28.88
CA THR A 93 20.63 -30.72 -29.04
C THR A 93 21.12 -30.53 -30.47
N ILE A 94 22.20 -29.75 -30.65
CA ILE A 94 22.81 -29.47 -31.94
C ILE A 94 24.29 -29.87 -31.87
N MET A 95 24.73 -30.73 -32.79
CA MET A 95 26.13 -31.20 -32.88
C MET A 95 26.66 -31.83 -31.58
N GLY A 96 25.81 -32.61 -30.89
CA GLY A 96 26.17 -33.28 -29.62
C GLY A 96 26.26 -32.35 -28.40
N LYS A 97 25.87 -31.07 -28.54
CA LYS A 97 25.75 -30.13 -27.42
C LYS A 97 24.28 -29.76 -27.20
N THR A 98 23.81 -29.91 -25.97
CA THR A 98 22.46 -29.52 -25.57
C THR A 98 22.49 -28.10 -24.98
N LYS A 99 21.63 -27.22 -25.50
CA LYS A 99 21.46 -25.83 -25.05
C LYS A 99 19.99 -25.47 -25.06
N SER A 100 19.53 -24.75 -24.04
CA SER A 100 18.17 -24.22 -24.00
C SER A 100 18.07 -22.91 -24.77
N THR A 101 16.99 -22.73 -25.54
CA THR A 101 16.65 -21.44 -26.17
C THR A 101 15.96 -20.48 -25.22
N LEU A 102 15.65 -20.92 -23.99
CA LEU A 102 14.97 -20.12 -22.99
C LEU A 102 15.80 -18.90 -22.57
N ASN A 103 15.16 -17.73 -22.60
CA ASN A 103 15.72 -16.52 -22.02
C ASN A 103 15.42 -16.48 -20.52
N ILE A 104 16.41 -16.85 -19.70
CA ILE A 104 16.27 -16.92 -18.24
C ILE A 104 15.78 -15.60 -17.63
N LYS A 105 16.24 -14.45 -18.15
CA LYS A 105 15.83 -13.14 -17.61
C LYS A 105 14.35 -12.86 -17.85
N GLU A 106 13.87 -13.25 -19.03
CA GLU A 106 12.48 -13.08 -19.43
C GLU A 106 11.56 -14.01 -18.62
N PHE A 107 11.95 -15.29 -18.47
CA PHE A 107 11.26 -16.24 -17.61
C PHE A 107 11.11 -15.73 -16.17
N ILE A 108 12.21 -15.28 -15.55
CA ILE A 108 12.18 -14.75 -14.18
C ILE A 108 11.29 -13.50 -14.10
N SER A 109 11.37 -12.61 -15.09
CA SER A 109 10.54 -11.40 -15.13
C SER A 109 9.05 -11.75 -15.19
N GLU A 110 8.67 -12.70 -16.05
CA GLU A 110 7.28 -13.14 -16.23
C GLU A 110 6.77 -13.87 -14.98
N TYR A 111 7.58 -14.76 -14.39
CA TYR A 111 7.24 -15.50 -13.18
C TYR A 111 6.91 -14.58 -11.98
N TYR A 112 7.56 -13.42 -11.88
CA TYR A 112 7.37 -12.47 -10.78
C TYR A 112 6.49 -11.25 -11.12
N GLN A 113 6.00 -11.13 -12.35
CA GLN A 113 5.26 -9.95 -12.83
C GLN A 113 3.96 -9.71 -12.04
N ASP A 114 3.25 -10.78 -11.68
CA ASP A 114 1.99 -10.70 -10.91
C ASP A 114 2.21 -10.35 -9.43
N LEU A 115 3.43 -10.56 -8.93
CA LEU A 115 3.79 -10.34 -7.52
C LEU A 115 4.10 -8.88 -7.23
N ARG A 116 4.77 -8.19 -8.16
CA ARG A 116 5.03 -6.75 -8.04
C ARG A 116 4.87 -6.07 -9.39
N ASN A 117 3.90 -5.15 -9.47
CA ASN A 117 3.79 -4.25 -10.61
C ASN A 117 4.50 -2.95 -10.27
N ASP A 118 5.67 -2.74 -10.89
CA ASP A 118 6.51 -1.56 -10.65
C ASP A 118 5.82 -0.25 -11.01
N ASN A 119 4.89 -0.27 -11.97
CA ASN A 119 4.10 0.93 -12.32
C ASN A 119 3.17 1.32 -11.17
N PHE A 120 2.49 0.36 -10.54
CA PHE A 120 1.65 0.61 -9.37
C PHE A 120 2.49 1.10 -8.19
N ALA A 121 3.62 0.45 -7.93
CA ALA A 121 4.49 0.82 -6.83
C ALA A 121 5.05 2.25 -6.97
N ARG A 122 5.33 2.66 -8.22
CA ARG A 122 5.88 3.98 -8.56
C ARG A 122 4.86 5.11 -8.43
N VAL A 123 3.57 4.87 -8.70
CA VAL A 123 2.53 5.91 -8.59
C VAL A 123 1.94 6.03 -7.18
N ALA A 124 2.06 5.00 -6.34
CA ALA A 124 1.49 5.01 -5.00
C ALA A 124 1.85 6.24 -4.14
N PRO A 125 3.11 6.73 -4.10
CA PRO A 125 3.48 7.91 -3.30
C PRO A 125 2.76 9.19 -3.72
N SER A 126 2.34 9.33 -4.99
CA SER A 126 1.61 10.51 -5.46
C SER A 126 0.10 10.34 -5.38
N VAL A 127 -0.41 9.11 -5.55
CA VAL A 127 -1.86 8.82 -5.49
C VAL A 127 -2.44 9.07 -4.10
N PHE A 128 -1.79 8.63 -3.01
CA PHE A 128 -2.38 8.77 -1.68
C PHE A 128 -2.58 10.22 -1.22
N PRO A 129 -1.61 11.14 -1.40
CA PRO A 129 -1.82 12.55 -1.09
C PRO A 129 -2.91 13.18 -1.98
N MET A 130 -2.96 12.83 -3.26
CA MET A 130 -4.02 13.31 -4.17
C MET A 130 -5.41 12.84 -3.73
N LEU A 131 -5.55 11.58 -3.30
CA LEU A 131 -6.80 11.07 -2.74
C LEU A 131 -7.17 11.78 -1.43
N GLY A 132 -6.19 12.11 -0.58
CA GLY A 132 -6.42 12.89 0.63
C GLY A 132 -6.91 14.31 0.35
N ILE A 133 -6.32 15.00 -0.64
CA ILE A 133 -6.75 16.33 -1.10
C ILE A 133 -8.17 16.25 -1.68
N LEU A 134 -8.43 15.28 -2.55
CA LEU A 134 -9.77 15.04 -3.10
C LEU A 134 -10.79 14.79 -2.00
N GLY A 135 -10.46 13.94 -1.02
CA GLY A 135 -11.30 13.67 0.13
C GLY A 135 -11.59 14.92 0.96
N THR A 136 -10.60 15.80 1.12
CA THR A 136 -10.78 17.08 1.83
C THR A 136 -11.79 17.97 1.11
N PHE A 137 -11.72 18.08 -0.22
CA PHE A 137 -12.69 18.84 -0.99
C PHE A 137 -14.09 18.25 -0.92
N ILE A 138 -14.23 16.92 -0.97
CA ILE A 138 -15.52 16.24 -0.80
C ILE A 138 -16.09 16.53 0.60
N ALA A 139 -15.26 16.40 1.65
CA ALA A 139 -15.68 16.66 3.01
C ALA A 139 -16.14 18.12 3.21
N ILE A 140 -15.40 19.10 2.67
CA ILE A 140 -15.80 20.51 2.72
C ILE A 140 -17.11 20.74 1.98
N ALA A 141 -17.28 20.15 0.79
CA ALA A 141 -18.51 20.27 0.01
C ALA A 141 -19.73 19.73 0.77
N LEU A 142 -19.57 18.61 1.49
CA LEU A 142 -20.62 18.03 2.33
C LEU A 142 -20.86 18.82 3.64
N SER A 143 -19.90 19.63 4.07
CA SER A 143 -19.99 20.44 5.29
C SER A 143 -20.66 21.80 5.05
N MET A 144 -20.92 22.18 3.80
CA MET A 144 -21.46 23.49 3.45
C MET A 144 -22.95 23.57 3.85
N PRO A 145 -23.33 24.45 4.80
CA PRO A 145 -24.72 24.65 5.19
C PRO A 145 -25.46 25.57 4.20
N ASP A 146 -26.79 25.43 4.14
CA ASP A 146 -27.66 26.31 3.35
C ASP A 146 -27.99 27.59 4.13
N PHE A 147 -27.32 28.70 3.79
CA PHE A 147 -27.45 30.01 4.47
C PHE A 147 -28.76 30.78 4.19
N THR A 148 -29.89 30.08 4.08
CA THR A 148 -31.19 30.69 3.74
C THR A 148 -31.95 31.24 4.94
N VAL A 149 -31.40 31.14 6.15
CA VAL A 149 -32.04 31.56 7.40
C VAL A 149 -31.89 33.06 7.68
N GLN A 150 -33.01 33.73 7.99
CA GLN A 150 -33.09 35.18 8.25
C GLN A 150 -32.78 35.57 9.71
N ASP A 151 -32.59 34.61 10.61
CA ASP A 151 -32.37 34.85 12.04
C ASP A 151 -30.86 34.85 12.40
N SER A 152 -30.44 35.88 13.14
CA SER A 152 -29.02 36.09 13.51
C SER A 152 -28.46 34.99 14.42
N LYS A 153 -29.31 34.34 15.23
CA LYS A 153 -28.89 33.23 16.13
C LYS A 153 -28.67 31.91 15.40
N SER A 154 -29.44 31.64 14.35
CA SER A 154 -29.22 30.47 13.49
C SER A 154 -27.92 30.59 12.71
N LEU A 155 -27.56 31.81 12.30
CA LEU A 155 -26.33 32.08 11.55
C LEU A 155 -25.06 31.72 12.33
N ASP A 156 -24.96 32.08 13.61
CA ASP A 156 -23.80 31.74 14.45
C ASP A 156 -23.61 30.22 14.62
N SER A 157 -24.72 29.48 14.71
CA SER A 157 -24.69 28.01 14.82
C SER A 157 -24.25 27.35 13.52
N GLU A 158 -24.67 27.87 12.37
CA GLU A 158 -24.28 27.38 11.04
C GLU A 158 -22.81 27.67 10.74
N ILE A 159 -22.32 28.85 11.12
CA ILE A 159 -20.89 29.19 11.00
C ILE A 159 -20.03 28.26 11.87
N SER A 160 -20.48 27.98 13.10
CA SER A 160 -19.77 27.06 14.00
C SER A 160 -19.73 25.63 13.46
N LEU A 161 -20.83 25.18 12.84
CA LEU A 161 -20.92 23.88 12.18
C LEU A 161 -19.97 23.80 10.97
N LEU A 162 -19.98 24.83 10.12
CA LEU A 162 -19.09 24.94 8.96
C LEU A 162 -17.61 24.92 9.39
N LEU A 163 -17.26 25.69 10.41
CA LEU A 163 -15.88 25.76 10.91
C LEU A 163 -15.41 24.42 11.48
N SER A 164 -16.30 23.70 12.18
CA SER A 164 -16.06 22.35 12.66
C SER A 164 -15.85 21.38 11.49
N GLY A 165 -16.75 21.41 10.49
CA GLY A 165 -16.68 20.54 9.32
C GLY A 165 -15.40 20.72 8.50
N ILE A 166 -14.96 21.98 8.31
CA ILE A 166 -13.68 22.28 7.65
C ILE A 166 -12.51 21.71 8.45
N GLY A 167 -12.51 21.88 9.78
CA GLY A 167 -11.45 21.35 10.63
C GLY A 167 -11.27 19.84 10.51
N THR A 168 -12.37 19.09 10.45
CA THR A 168 -12.30 17.63 10.31
C THR A 168 -11.95 17.17 8.89
N ALA A 169 -12.33 17.94 7.86
CA ALA A 169 -12.01 17.63 6.47
C ALA A 169 -10.50 17.46 6.22
N PHE A 170 -9.67 18.24 6.92
CA PHE A 170 -8.20 18.16 6.80
C PHE A 170 -7.61 16.81 7.22
N TYR A 171 -8.33 16.01 8.03
CA TYR A 171 -7.84 14.69 8.43
C TYR A 171 -7.68 13.74 7.24
N ALA A 172 -8.48 13.88 6.18
CA ALA A 172 -8.33 13.11 4.95
C ALA A 172 -6.99 13.41 4.24
N SER A 173 -6.60 14.69 4.13
CA SER A 173 -5.31 15.10 3.57
C SER A 173 -4.13 14.62 4.41
N ILE A 174 -4.19 14.80 5.74
CA ILE A 174 -3.16 14.33 6.66
C ILE A 174 -2.97 12.82 6.51
N TYR A 175 -4.07 12.07 6.41
CA TYR A 175 -4.04 10.64 6.22
C TYR A 175 -3.36 10.25 4.90
N GLY A 176 -3.75 10.87 3.78
CA GLY A 176 -3.14 10.63 2.47
C GLY A 176 -1.64 10.89 2.42
N ILE A 177 -1.18 11.97 3.05
CA ILE A 177 0.25 12.29 3.19
C ILE A 177 0.96 11.24 4.04
N MET A 178 0.37 10.84 5.18
CA MET A 178 0.94 9.81 6.05
C MET A 178 1.10 8.48 5.31
N LEU A 179 0.08 8.05 4.54
CA LEU A 179 0.17 6.84 3.72
C LEU A 179 1.32 6.89 2.72
N SER A 180 1.55 8.04 2.08
CA SER A 180 2.67 8.25 1.15
C SER A 180 4.03 8.12 1.83
N LEU A 181 4.18 8.68 3.04
CA LEU A 181 5.40 8.58 3.82
C LEU A 181 5.67 7.13 4.26
N VAL A 182 4.66 6.45 4.80
CA VAL A 182 4.75 5.03 5.20
C VAL A 182 5.11 4.16 4.00
N TRP A 183 4.40 4.34 2.88
CA TRP A 183 4.69 3.64 1.63
C TRP A 183 6.15 3.81 1.19
N THR A 184 6.60 5.07 1.09
CA THR A 184 7.95 5.42 0.62
C THR A 184 9.03 4.84 1.52
N TYR A 185 8.82 4.89 2.84
CA TYR A 185 9.75 4.30 3.80
C TYR A 185 9.93 2.79 3.57
N PHE A 186 8.83 2.04 3.49
CA PHE A 186 8.89 0.60 3.29
C PHE A 186 9.40 0.22 1.90
N GLU A 187 9.01 0.97 0.87
CA GLU A 187 9.49 0.77 -0.51
C GLU A 187 11.02 0.86 -0.58
N LYS A 188 11.59 1.97 -0.09
CA LYS A 188 13.04 2.18 -0.06
C LYS A 188 13.76 1.12 0.79
N ARG A 189 13.17 0.75 1.93
CA ARG A 189 13.73 -0.29 2.81
C ARG A 189 13.72 -1.67 2.16
N GLY A 190 12.70 -1.98 1.34
CA GLY A 190 12.59 -3.22 0.59
C GLY A 190 13.67 -3.32 -0.48
N ILE A 191 13.80 -2.27 -1.31
CA ILE A 191 14.79 -2.19 -2.39
C ILE A 191 16.22 -2.27 -1.83
N ALA A 192 16.55 -1.47 -0.81
CA ALA A 192 17.89 -1.50 -0.20
C ALA A 192 18.27 -2.88 0.36
N LYS A 193 17.30 -3.65 0.86
CA LYS A 193 17.53 -5.03 1.30
C LYS A 193 17.75 -6.00 0.13
N ALA A 194 17.14 -5.75 -1.02
CA ALA A 194 17.38 -6.54 -2.23
C ALA A 194 18.77 -6.25 -2.80
N ASP A 195 19.11 -4.97 -2.96
CA ASP A 195 20.40 -4.54 -3.52
C ASP A 195 21.59 -5.05 -2.72
N LYS A 196 21.51 -5.03 -1.38
CA LYS A 196 22.58 -5.55 -0.52
C LYS A 196 22.87 -7.04 -0.78
N GLN A 197 21.87 -7.84 -1.12
CA GLN A 197 22.05 -9.28 -1.34
C GLN A 197 22.50 -9.65 -2.74
N VAL A 198 22.33 -8.75 -3.71
CA VAL A 198 22.88 -8.95 -5.05
C VAL A 198 24.38 -8.66 -5.06
N ASN A 199 24.83 -7.76 -4.18
CA ASN A 199 26.22 -7.31 -4.11
C ASN A 199 27.07 -8.01 -3.05
N ASP A 200 26.46 -8.79 -2.14
CA ASP A 200 27.13 -9.65 -1.14
C ASP A 200 27.16 -11.10 -1.66
#